data_AF-A0A1Y2FSV7-F1
#
_entry.id   AF-A0A1Y2FSV7-F1
#
_cell.length_a   1.000
_cell.length_b   1.000
_cell.length_c   1.000
_cell.angle_alpha   90.00
_cell.angle_beta   90.00
_cell.angle_gamma   90.00
#
_symmetry.space_group_name_H-M   'P 1'
#
loop_
_entity.id
_entity.type
_entity.pdbx_description
1 polymer ?
#
loop_
_entity_poly.entity_id
_entity_poly.type
_entity_poly.pdbx_seq_one_letter_code
_entity_poly.pdbx_strand_id
1 'polypeptide(L)'
;MSSLEIQSTDNAIYDKPFKEQMRVGFKDMGKRSYSTAKNFAVVGAIFAGSECCIEGYRAKNDLYNSAGAGCFTGAVLGAKAGPQAALFGCAGFAAFSTAIDAYMKSD
;
A
#
# COMPACT_ATOMS: atom_id res chain seq x y z
N MET A 1 7.64 -9.81 1.62
CA MET A 1 6.62 -10.77 2.09
C MET A 1 6.63 -11.92 1.12
N SER A 2 7.30 -12.99 1.52
CA SER A 2 7.56 -14.14 0.67
C SER A 2 6.23 -14.80 0.31
N SER A 3 6.09 -15.19 -0.96
CA SER A 3 4.94 -15.90 -1.54
C SER A 3 4.55 -17.21 -0.82
N LEU A 4 5.29 -17.60 0.23
CA LEU A 4 5.08 -18.77 1.08
C LEU A 4 3.90 -18.64 2.06
N GLU A 5 3.41 -17.44 2.39
CA GLU A 5 2.20 -17.30 3.24
C GLU A 5 0.88 -17.44 2.48
N ILE A 6 0.90 -17.50 1.14
CA ILE A 6 -0.32 -17.70 0.32
C ILE A 6 -0.56 -19.19 0.03
N GLN A 7 0.37 -20.09 0.39
CA GLN A 7 0.45 -21.41 -0.24
C GLN A 7 0.01 -22.63 0.59
N SER A 8 -0.70 -22.48 1.71
CA SER A 8 -1.34 -23.64 2.35
C SER A 8 -2.85 -23.46 2.46
N THR A 9 -3.52 -23.40 1.31
CA THR A 9 -4.84 -24.02 1.21
C THR A 9 -4.61 -25.53 1.37
N ASP A 10 -4.37 -25.98 2.61
CA ASP A 10 -4.33 -27.40 2.92
C ASP A 10 -5.68 -27.96 2.50
N ASN A 11 -5.68 -28.81 1.47
CA ASN A 11 -6.89 -29.48 0.98
C ASN A 11 -7.64 -30.23 2.12
N ALA A 12 -6.93 -30.51 3.23
CA ALA A 12 -7.46 -31.04 4.48
C ALA A 12 -8.40 -30.09 5.28
N ILE A 13 -8.49 -28.80 4.93
CA ILE A 13 -9.47 -27.87 5.53
C ILE A 13 -10.86 -28.13 4.94
N TYR A 14 -10.97 -28.43 3.64
CA TYR A 14 -12.25 -28.64 2.95
C TYR A 14 -13.00 -29.92 3.39
N ASP A 15 -12.30 -30.90 3.97
CA ASP A 15 -12.88 -32.13 4.52
C ASP A 15 -13.45 -31.99 5.95
N LYS A 16 -13.33 -30.80 6.58
CA LYS A 16 -13.88 -30.55 7.93
C LYS A 16 -15.35 -30.13 7.88
N PRO A 17 -16.14 -30.29 8.97
CA PRO A 17 -17.49 -29.74 9.04
C PRO A 17 -17.51 -28.23 8.77
N PHE A 18 -18.52 -27.74 8.02
CA PHE A 18 -18.63 -26.36 7.52
C PHE A 18 -18.39 -25.29 8.60
N LYS A 19 -18.86 -25.51 9.83
CA LYS A 19 -18.67 -24.58 10.96
C LYS A 19 -17.19 -24.38 11.32
N GLU A 20 -16.37 -25.43 11.22
CA GLU A 20 -14.95 -25.37 11.52
C GLU A 20 -14.15 -24.76 10.36
N GLN A 21 -14.55 -25.05 9.12
CA GLN A 21 -14.02 -24.36 7.93
C GLN A 21 -14.24 -22.85 8.01
N MET A 22 -15.46 -22.42 8.31
CA MET A 22 -15.75 -21.00 8.47
C MET A 22 -14.93 -20.41 9.62
N ARG A 23 -14.83 -21.08 10.78
CA ARG A 23 -14.05 -20.55 11.92
C ARG A 23 -12.58 -20.37 11.58
N VAL A 24 -11.97 -21.32 10.87
CA VAL A 24 -10.58 -21.22 10.41
C VAL A 24 -10.44 -20.13 9.35
N GLY A 25 -11.35 -20.08 8.38
CA GLY A 25 -11.39 -19.04 7.34
C GLY A 25 -11.51 -17.63 7.91
N PHE A 26 -12.44 -17.39 8.85
CA PHE A 26 -12.56 -16.10 9.53
C PHE A 26 -11.31 -15.74 10.33
N LYS A 27 -10.68 -16.72 10.99
CA LYS A 27 -9.45 -16.48 11.76
C LYS A 27 -8.26 -16.15 10.86
N ASP A 28 -8.12 -16.83 9.72
CA ASP A 28 -7.07 -16.54 8.75
C ASP A 28 -7.30 -15.20 8.05
N MET A 29 -8.54 -14.97 7.60
CA MET A 29 -8.96 -13.70 7.01
C MET A 29 -8.67 -12.53 7.95
N GLY A 30 -9.03 -12.64 9.24
CA GLY A 30 -8.74 -11.60 10.23
C GLY A 30 -7.25 -11.29 10.37
N LYS A 31 -6.39 -12.31 10.41
CA LYS A 31 -4.93 -12.14 10.51
C LYS A 31 -4.36 -11.45 9.27
N ARG A 32 -4.77 -11.90 8.07
CA ARG A 32 -4.32 -11.31 6.80
C ARG A 32 -4.80 -9.86 6.68
N SER A 33 -6.07 -9.59 6.98
CA SER A 33 -6.64 -8.24 6.98
C SER A 33 -5.87 -7.30 7.91
N TYR A 34 -5.50 -7.76 9.11
CA TYR A 34 -4.71 -6.95 10.03
C TYR A 34 -3.29 -6.64 9.50
N SER A 35 -2.63 -7.62 8.88
CA SER A 35 -1.33 -7.40 8.23
C SER A 35 -1.44 -6.40 7.09
N THR A 36 -2.42 -6.57 6.21
CA THR A 36 -2.70 -5.67 5.09
C THR A 36 -3.01 -4.25 5.56
N ALA A 37 -3.85 -4.11 6.60
CA ALA A 37 -4.17 -2.81 7.20
C ALA A 37 -2.92 -2.07 7.70
N LYS A 38 -1.96 -2.79 8.32
CA LYS A 38 -0.67 -2.18 8.72
C LYS A 38 0.11 -1.63 7.54
N ASN A 39 0.18 -2.38 6.44
CA ASN A 39 0.90 -1.93 5.25
C ASN A 39 0.25 -0.67 4.65
N PHE A 40 -1.08 -0.65 4.52
CA PHE A 40 -1.80 0.54 4.05
C PHE A 40 -1.64 1.73 4.98
N ALA A 41 -1.67 1.52 6.30
CA ALA A 41 -1.44 2.58 7.28
C ALA A 41 -0.05 3.20 7.10
N VAL A 42 0.99 2.38 6.88
CA VAL A 42 2.36 2.87 6.64
C VAL A 42 2.43 3.68 5.35
N VAL A 43 1.87 3.17 4.25
CA VAL A 43 1.86 3.87 2.95
C VAL A 43 1.15 5.21 3.07
N GLY A 44 -0.06 5.23 3.65
CA GLY A 44 -0.86 6.43 3.82
C GLY A 44 -0.20 7.47 4.73
N ALA A 45 0.43 7.01 5.83
CA ALA A 45 1.15 7.90 6.74
C ALA A 45 2.35 8.59 6.07
N ILE A 46 3.13 7.85 5.27
CA ILE A 46 4.27 8.42 4.54
C ILE A 46 3.77 9.39 3.47
N PHE A 47 2.74 9.01 2.71
CA PHE A 47 2.19 9.87 1.66
C PHE A 47 1.66 11.19 2.23
N ALA A 48 0.69 11.12 3.14
CA ALA A 48 0.06 12.30 3.73
C ALA A 48 1.06 13.17 4.51
N GLY A 49 2.00 12.54 5.23
CA GLY A 49 3.08 13.25 5.92
C GLY A 49 3.99 13.99 4.94
N SER A 50 4.41 13.33 3.86
CA SER A 50 5.30 13.92 2.86
C SER A 50 4.63 15.07 2.10
N GLU A 51 3.37 14.89 1.72
CA GLU A 51 2.57 15.91 1.05
C GLU A 51 2.38 17.14 1.95
N CYS A 52 2.04 16.92 3.22
CA CYS A 52 1.90 17.99 4.21
C CYS A 52 3.22 18.76 4.41
N CYS A 53 4.36 18.07 4.47
CA CYS A 53 5.66 18.73 4.58
C CYS A 53 6.01 19.58 3.35
N ILE A 54 5.76 19.07 2.14
CA ILE A 54 6.06 19.80 0.90
C ILE A 54 5.11 21.00 0.74
N GLU A 55 3.83 20.83 1.06
CA GLU A 55 2.84 21.90 1.06
C GLU A 55 3.20 22.99 2.08
N GLY A 56 3.59 22.59 3.30
CA GLY A 56 4.04 23.51 4.34
C GLY A 56 5.28 24.32 3.94
N TYR A 57 6.17 23.75 3.11
CA TYR A 57 7.35 24.45 2.62
C TYR A 57 7.05 25.36 1.41
N ARG A 58 6.21 24.92 0.47
CA ARG A 58 5.94 25.66 -0.78
C ARG A 58 4.73 26.58 -0.72
N ALA A 59 3.87 26.42 0.29
CA ALA A 59 2.58 27.10 0.43
C ALA A 59 1.72 27.03 -0.84
N LYS A 60 1.76 25.90 -1.55
CA LYS A 60 0.98 25.64 -2.77
C LYS A 60 0.49 24.19 -2.81
N ASN A 61 -0.76 24.01 -3.21
CA ASN A 61 -1.39 22.71 -3.42
C ASN A 61 -1.61 22.45 -4.93
N ASP A 62 -0.56 22.00 -5.59
CA ASP A 62 -0.54 21.68 -7.02
C ASP A 62 -0.25 20.18 -7.24
N LEU A 63 -0.49 19.69 -8.47
CA LEU A 63 -0.19 18.31 -8.87
C LEU A 63 1.27 17.87 -8.66
N TYR A 64 2.20 18.82 -8.59
CA TYR A 64 3.60 18.52 -8.27
C TYR A 64 3.78 18.04 -6.83
N ASN A 65 2.88 18.43 -5.92
CA ASN A 65 2.90 18.03 -4.52
C ASN A 65 2.58 16.54 -4.40
N SER A 66 1.48 16.11 -5.01
CA SER A 66 1.05 14.70 -5.05
C SER A 66 2.02 13.82 -5.85
N ALA A 67 2.62 14.33 -6.93
CA ALA A 67 3.69 13.64 -7.67
C ALA A 67 4.95 13.43 -6.80
N GLY A 68 5.40 14.47 -6.10
CA GLY A 68 6.59 14.43 -5.24
C GLY A 68 6.39 13.54 -4.01
N ALA A 69 5.25 13.68 -3.33
CA ALA A 69 4.85 12.84 -2.20
C ALA A 69 4.70 11.37 -2.60
N GLY A 70 4.08 11.12 -3.76
CA GLY A 70 3.96 9.78 -4.36
C GLY A 70 5.34 9.18 -4.64
N CYS A 71 6.21 9.89 -5.35
CA CYS A 71 7.57 9.43 -5.62
C CYS A 71 8.34 9.10 -4.33
N PHE A 72 8.30 10.00 -3.34
CA PHE A 72 8.97 9.82 -2.07
C PHE A 72 8.46 8.57 -1.34
N THR A 73 7.14 8.41 -1.26
CA THR A 73 6.51 7.23 -0.65
C THR A 73 6.96 5.95 -1.35
N GLY A 74 6.85 5.89 -2.69
CA GLY A 74 7.26 4.74 -3.48
C GLY A 74 8.74 4.42 -3.39
N ALA A 75 9.61 5.44 -3.36
CA ALA A 75 11.05 5.28 -3.18
C ALA A 75 11.39 4.72 -1.80
N VAL A 76 10.78 5.24 -0.72
CA VAL A 76 11.01 4.77 0.66
C VAL A 76 10.57 3.32 0.82
N LEU A 77 9.42 2.95 0.25
CA LEU A 77 8.95 1.56 0.28
C LEU A 77 9.87 0.62 -0.52
N GLY A 78 10.34 1.06 -1.68
CA GLY A 78 11.23 0.29 -2.55
C GLY A 78 12.69 0.26 -2.10
N ALA A 79 13.11 1.15 -1.19
CA ALA A 79 14.52 1.33 -0.81
C ALA A 79 15.18 0.04 -0.30
N LYS A 80 14.46 -0.76 0.49
CA LYS A 80 14.97 -2.03 1.02
C LYS A 80 15.05 -3.13 -0.03
N ALA A 81 14.32 -3.02 -1.13
CA ALA A 81 14.33 -3.97 -2.24
C ALA A 81 15.39 -3.63 -3.32
N GLY A 82 16.12 -2.52 -3.15
CA GLY A 82 17.21 -2.10 -4.02
C GLY A 82 16.88 -0.85 -4.85
N PRO A 83 17.89 -0.25 -5.52
CA PRO A 83 17.74 1.04 -6.20
C PRO A 83 16.79 0.98 -7.39
N GLN A 84 16.77 -0.13 -8.14
CA GLN A 84 15.84 -0.32 -9.24
C GLN A 84 14.39 -0.38 -8.75
N ALA A 85 14.14 -1.13 -7.66
CA ALA A 85 12.81 -1.20 -7.05
C ALA A 85 12.36 0.15 -6.49
N ALA A 86 13.27 0.93 -5.91
CA ALA A 86 12.98 2.30 -5.47
C ALA A 86 12.63 3.23 -6.64
N LEU A 87 13.32 3.13 -7.78
CA LEU A 87 13.03 3.92 -8.98
C LEU A 87 11.66 3.56 -9.57
N PHE A 88 11.37 2.26 -9.74
CA PHE A 88 10.05 1.81 -10.20
C PHE A 88 8.95 2.19 -9.20
N GLY A 89 9.21 2.06 -7.90
CA GLY A 89 8.31 2.48 -6.84
C GLY A 89 8.01 3.98 -6.91
N CYS A 90 9.02 4.82 -7.03
CA CYS A 90 8.86 6.26 -7.20
C CYS A 90 8.01 6.57 -8.44
N ALA A 91 8.38 6.01 -9.60
CA ALA A 91 7.67 6.29 -10.85
C ALA A 91 6.19 5.85 -10.79
N GLY A 92 5.93 4.66 -10.25
CA GLY A 92 4.56 4.11 -10.13
C GLY A 92 3.70 4.92 -9.17
N PHE A 93 4.20 5.21 -7.96
CA PHE A 93 3.44 6.00 -6.99
C PHE A 93 3.29 7.46 -7.40
N ALA A 94 4.29 8.07 -8.04
CA ALA A 94 4.16 9.42 -8.58
C ALA A 94 3.07 9.48 -9.65
N ALA A 95 3.08 8.56 -10.62
CA ALA A 95 2.08 8.50 -11.67
C ALA A 95 0.67 8.28 -11.10
N PHE A 96 0.50 7.31 -10.19
CA PHE A 96 -0.79 7.01 -9.58
C PHE A 96 -1.33 8.17 -8.76
N SER A 97 -0.52 8.74 -7.84
CA SER A 97 -0.95 9.86 -7.00
C SER A 97 -1.29 11.10 -7.81
N THR A 98 -0.51 11.40 -8.86
CA THR A 98 -0.80 12.54 -9.75
C THR A 98 -2.10 12.32 -10.52
N ALA A 99 -2.36 11.09 -10.99
CA ALA A 99 -3.58 10.77 -11.73
C ALA A 99 -4.83 10.90 -10.84
N ILE A 100 -4.76 10.43 -9.60
CA ILE A 100 -5.86 10.56 -8.64
C ILE A 100 -6.10 12.03 -8.27
N ASP A 101 -5.05 12.79 -7.97
CA ASP A 101 -5.18 14.22 -7.64
C ASP A 101 -5.71 15.03 -8.84
N ALA A 102 -5.29 14.68 -10.07
CA ALA A 102 -5.84 15.27 -11.29
C ALA A 102 -7.32 14.94 -11.47
N TYR A 103 -7.73 13.70 -11.20
CA TYR A 103 -9.13 13.29 -11.24
C TYR A 103 -9.96 14.05 -10.19
N MET A 104 -9.50 14.12 -8.94
CA MET A 104 -10.18 14.82 -7.86
C MET A 104 -10.31 16.33 -8.08
N LYS A 105 -9.38 16.95 -8.81
CA LYS A 105 -9.43 18.37 -9.19
C LYS A 105 -10.25 18.63 -10.47
N SER A 106 -10.67 17.58 -11.17
CA SER A 106 -11.46 17.69 -12.41
C SER A 106 -12.98 17.62 -12.20
N ASP A 107 -13.42 17.27 -10.99
CA ASP A 107 -14.79 17.39 -10.50
C ASP A 107 -15.03 18.77 -9.84
#